data_AF-A0A4Q3RKE9-F1
#
_entry.id   AF-A0A4Q3RKE9-F1
#
_cell.length_a   1.000
_cell.length_b   1.000
_cell.length_c   1.000
_cell.angle_alpha   90.00
_cell.angle_beta   90.00
_cell.angle_gamma   90.00
#
_symmetry.space_group_name_H-M   'P 1'
#
loop_
_entity.id
_entity.type
_entity.pdbx_description
1 polymer ?
#
loop_
_entity_poly.entity_id
_entity_poly.type
_entity_poly.pdbx_seq_one_letter_code
_entity_poly.pdbx_strand_id
1 'polypeptide(L)'
;FLQLLNAHGANYFDSIRNMDKEKNKLLQIYGYSLQDDLDGKFEFIYKEGKPFLKLLDSSIKRVAAPAPVTAPAYAYQNAPVVEEAAPAPVVVNGKATRLGIVFNFNAKTYPGFVVDTVQAEADEATGKFLGKTEKLDLTKFVNTAAFTEADKQLFQQVRKLQDVEVNKYLNRNSPFSGIWENIIQTEGDDLPEETKALITEYLHPKLKKVFEEQAGESYAFVLPKGKAFKTAQLTHVELSDDFISPVFKVVANGEHYEMVCMVKVQGELLPFSQNESNSSLLFLSDGMVYLWKKAEDVLQAEKFIQEGNIELSKADWKEKLHKVILPLTREYQVEFDKSLVTEIKDTVPEVKLMLQEKGDYLLFQPVFSYAGFETRLTDKATISIPDGDRILVIHRNTEAEQAFLTKLDTLHTMFVTQVESGSLALRGADVLRNNWFFLFVDAMKEMKVPVFGFEALKNFRFNTARPTTHIHVSSGLDWFDAKVEIEFGKERVGIADIKKALAGKQSFVQLGDGTLGILPDEWLKKYALLFKVGDGRTDKLRLSKYHMSVI
;
A
#
# COMPACT_ATOMS: atom_id res chain seq x y z
N PHE A 1 -49.31 -3.24 2.76
CA PHE A 1 -47.92 -2.83 2.45
C PHE A 1 -47.38 -3.59 1.23
N LEU A 2 -47.17 -4.92 1.30
CA LEU A 2 -46.65 -5.74 0.19
C LEU A 2 -47.49 -5.68 -1.11
N GLN A 3 -48.81 -5.59 -1.01
CA GLN A 3 -49.71 -5.55 -2.18
C GLN A 3 -49.61 -4.22 -2.97
N LEU A 4 -49.33 -3.10 -2.29
CA LEU A 4 -49.14 -1.78 -2.91
C LEU A 4 -47.73 -1.64 -3.50
N LEU A 5 -46.72 -2.21 -2.86
CA LEU A 5 -45.34 -2.27 -3.35
C LEU A 5 -45.25 -3.05 -4.68
N ASN A 6 -45.98 -4.17 -4.79
CA ASN A 6 -45.97 -5.00 -6.00
C ASN A 6 -46.77 -4.40 -7.17
N ALA A 7 -47.78 -3.57 -6.90
CA ALA A 7 -48.60 -2.95 -7.94
C ALA A 7 -48.00 -1.65 -8.51
N HIS A 8 -47.30 -0.86 -7.68
CA HIS A 8 -46.84 0.49 -8.05
C HIS A 8 -45.32 0.72 -7.90
N GLY A 9 -44.56 -0.32 -7.54
CA GLY A 9 -43.10 -0.28 -7.44
C GLY A 9 -42.58 0.32 -6.13
N ALA A 10 -41.27 0.15 -5.88
CA ALA A 10 -40.61 0.52 -4.63
C ALA A 10 -40.73 2.02 -4.26
N ASN A 11 -40.91 2.88 -5.27
CA ASN A 11 -40.99 4.34 -5.08
C ASN A 11 -42.41 4.84 -4.79
N TYR A 12 -43.42 3.95 -4.74
CA TYR A 12 -44.80 4.36 -4.48
C TYR A 12 -44.95 5.08 -3.14
N PHE A 13 -44.27 4.61 -2.09
CA PHE A 13 -44.34 5.22 -0.76
C PHE A 13 -43.62 6.58 -0.67
N ASP A 14 -42.61 6.82 -1.51
CA ASP A 14 -41.97 8.14 -1.63
C ASP A 14 -42.89 9.16 -2.32
N SER A 15 -43.80 8.71 -3.20
CA SER A 15 -44.76 9.58 -3.88
C SER A 15 -45.90 10.10 -2.97
N ILE A 16 -46.13 9.43 -1.83
CA ILE A 16 -47.18 9.78 -0.84
C ILE A 16 -46.61 10.58 0.34
N ARG A 17 -45.27 10.80 0.38
CA ARG A 17 -44.63 11.67 1.37
C ARG A 17 -45.00 13.12 1.06
N ASN A 18 -45.54 13.84 2.03
CA ASN A 18 -45.83 15.27 1.84
C ASN A 18 -44.49 16.03 1.70
N MET A 19 -44.25 16.55 0.50
CA MET A 19 -43.05 17.32 0.11
C MET A 19 -43.44 18.72 -0.39
N ASP A 20 -44.54 19.27 0.11
CA ASP A 20 -45.14 20.51 -0.40
C ASP A 20 -44.20 21.70 -0.28
N LYS A 21 -43.36 21.74 0.77
CA LYS A 21 -42.34 22.79 0.94
C LYS A 21 -41.27 22.76 -0.15
N GLU A 22 -40.80 21.58 -0.52
CA GLU A 22 -39.74 21.42 -1.52
C GLU A 22 -40.28 21.66 -2.93
N LYS A 23 -41.49 21.16 -3.22
CA LYS A 23 -42.20 21.42 -4.47
C LYS A 23 -42.50 22.91 -4.68
N ASN A 24 -42.97 23.61 -3.64
CA ASN A 24 -43.19 25.06 -3.71
C ASN A 24 -41.91 25.83 -3.99
N LYS A 25 -40.78 25.42 -3.38
CA LYS A 25 -39.49 26.09 -3.60
C LYS A 25 -39.00 25.93 -5.05
N LEU A 26 -39.30 24.81 -5.70
CA LEU A 26 -38.98 24.58 -7.11
C LEU A 26 -39.88 25.41 -8.04
N LEU A 27 -41.18 25.52 -7.74
CA LEU A 27 -42.13 26.33 -8.50
C LEU A 27 -41.86 27.84 -8.35
N GLN A 28 -41.38 28.28 -7.19
CA GLN A 28 -41.09 29.69 -6.91
C GLN A 28 -40.02 30.28 -7.85
N ILE A 29 -39.10 29.47 -8.36
CA ILE A 29 -38.10 29.89 -9.38
C ILE A 29 -38.79 30.40 -10.66
N TYR A 30 -40.00 29.92 -10.92
CA TYR A 30 -40.83 30.30 -12.05
C TYR A 30 -42.00 31.20 -11.64
N GLY A 31 -42.07 31.61 -10.38
CA GLY A 31 -43.13 32.48 -9.84
C GLY A 31 -44.45 31.77 -9.54
N TYR A 32 -44.44 30.44 -9.45
CA TYR A 32 -45.62 29.63 -9.17
C TYR A 32 -45.56 29.00 -7.77
N SER A 33 -46.71 28.52 -7.31
CA SER A 33 -46.93 27.78 -6.08
C SER A 33 -47.86 26.58 -6.32
N LEU A 34 -47.94 25.67 -5.35
CA LEU A 34 -48.86 24.52 -5.38
C LEU A 34 -50.33 24.92 -5.27
N GLN A 35 -50.63 26.19 -4.97
CA GLN A 35 -51.98 26.73 -4.97
C GLN A 35 -52.41 27.23 -6.36
N ASP A 36 -51.49 27.33 -7.31
CA ASP A 36 -51.77 27.79 -8.67
C ASP A 36 -52.19 26.64 -9.60
N ASP A 37 -52.78 26.99 -10.75
CA ASP A 37 -53.08 26.01 -11.80
C ASP A 37 -51.81 25.63 -12.59
N LEU A 38 -51.31 24.42 -12.30
CA LEU A 38 -50.07 23.86 -12.83
C LEU A 38 -50.30 22.92 -14.03
N ASP A 39 -51.55 22.65 -14.40
CA ASP A 39 -51.88 21.67 -15.43
C ASP A 39 -51.32 22.10 -16.80
N GLY A 40 -50.67 21.16 -17.49
CA GLY A 40 -49.95 21.41 -18.76
C GLY A 40 -48.70 22.29 -18.67
N LYS A 41 -48.35 22.86 -17.50
CA LYS A 41 -47.20 23.79 -17.33
C LYS A 41 -45.98 23.11 -16.74
N PHE A 42 -46.16 22.28 -15.71
CA PHE A 42 -45.07 21.60 -15.01
C PHE A 42 -45.42 20.16 -14.64
N GLU A 43 -44.40 19.31 -14.56
CA GLU A 43 -44.51 17.91 -14.12
C GLU A 43 -43.48 17.63 -13.02
N PHE A 44 -43.90 16.99 -11.92
CA PHE A 44 -42.99 16.55 -10.87
C PHE A 44 -42.52 15.12 -11.13
N ILE A 45 -41.22 14.96 -11.32
CA ILE A 45 -40.57 13.65 -11.41
C ILE A 45 -39.73 13.39 -10.17
N TYR A 46 -39.66 12.14 -9.70
CA TYR A 46 -38.88 11.78 -8.52
C TYR A 46 -37.66 10.98 -8.91
N LYS A 47 -36.48 11.42 -8.48
CA LYS A 47 -35.22 10.67 -8.57
C LYS A 47 -34.63 10.55 -7.18
N GLU A 48 -34.30 9.32 -6.77
CA GLU A 48 -33.70 9.03 -5.46
C GLU A 48 -34.48 9.67 -4.28
N GLY A 49 -35.82 9.63 -4.34
CA GLY A 49 -36.69 10.16 -3.28
C GLY A 49 -36.78 11.70 -3.20
N LYS A 50 -36.21 12.45 -4.15
CA LYS A 50 -36.30 13.92 -4.21
C LYS A 50 -37.12 14.39 -5.42
N PRO A 51 -38.04 15.37 -5.27
CA PRO A 51 -38.83 15.90 -6.37
C PRO A 51 -37.97 16.82 -7.24
N PHE A 52 -38.09 16.65 -8.55
CA PHE A 52 -37.54 17.52 -9.57
C PHE A 52 -38.68 18.06 -10.43
N LEU A 53 -38.61 19.36 -10.74
CA LEU A 53 -39.61 20.03 -11.55
C LEU A 53 -39.18 20.03 -13.01
N LYS A 54 -39.96 19.37 -13.87
CA LYS A 54 -39.79 19.38 -15.31
C LYS A 54 -40.77 20.39 -15.91
N LEU A 55 -40.26 21.28 -16.77
CA LEU A 55 -41.07 22.27 -17.46
C LEU A 55 -41.71 21.64 -18.70
N LEU A 56 -43.04 21.74 -18.83
CA LEU A 56 -43.79 21.26 -20.00
C LEU A 56 -44.08 22.39 -20.98
N ASP A 57 -44.39 23.59 -20.48
CA ASP A 57 -44.62 24.77 -21.30
C ASP A 57 -43.33 25.58 -21.50
N SER A 58 -42.76 25.52 -22.71
CA SER A 58 -41.54 26.23 -23.08
C SER A 58 -41.64 27.76 -23.06
N SER A 59 -42.85 28.33 -22.95
CA SER A 59 -43.05 29.78 -22.86
C SER A 59 -42.76 30.35 -21.47
N ILE A 60 -42.74 29.51 -20.43
CA ILE A 60 -42.50 29.92 -19.05
C ILE A 60 -41.01 30.09 -18.80
N LYS A 61 -40.60 31.32 -18.47
CA LYS A 61 -39.22 31.67 -18.14
C LYS A 61 -39.04 31.82 -16.63
N ARG A 62 -37.82 31.52 -16.16
CA ARG A 62 -37.46 31.74 -14.75
C ARG A 62 -37.60 33.22 -14.39
N VAL A 63 -38.13 33.48 -13.20
CA VAL A 63 -38.23 34.85 -12.67
C VAL A 63 -36.82 35.27 -12.25
N ALA A 64 -36.31 36.34 -12.86
CA ALA A 64 -34.99 36.87 -12.52
C ALA A 64 -34.94 37.26 -11.04
N ALA A 65 -33.90 36.81 -10.33
CA ALA A 65 -33.64 37.25 -8.96
C ALA A 65 -33.47 38.78 -8.92
N PRO A 66 -33.99 39.49 -7.90
CA PRO A 66 -33.83 40.93 -7.82
C PRO A 66 -32.35 41.29 -7.69
N ALA A 67 -31.87 42.12 -8.61
CA ALA A 67 -30.56 42.74 -8.57
C ALA A 67 -30.47 43.75 -7.40
N PRO A 68 -29.28 43.96 -6.82
CA PRO A 68 -29.07 44.99 -5.80
C PRO A 68 -29.29 46.38 -6.39
N VAL A 69 -29.86 47.26 -5.57
CA VAL A 69 -30.23 48.64 -5.91
C VAL A 69 -28.99 49.45 -6.31
N THR A 70 -28.99 50.01 -7.52
CA THR A 70 -28.00 51.00 -7.99
C THR A 70 -28.63 52.38 -8.12
N ALA A 71 -27.87 53.40 -7.70
CA ALA A 71 -28.17 54.82 -7.78
C ALA A 71 -28.28 55.32 -9.25
N PRO A 72 -28.97 56.44 -9.52
CA PRO A 72 -29.37 56.83 -10.88
C PRO A 72 -28.21 57.30 -11.75
N ALA A 73 -28.33 56.93 -13.03
CA ALA A 73 -27.38 57.18 -14.11
C ALA A 73 -27.49 58.60 -14.69
N TYR A 74 -26.36 59.12 -15.18
CA TYR A 74 -26.34 60.05 -16.30
C TYR A 74 -25.39 59.55 -17.39
N ALA A 75 -25.81 59.85 -18.62
CA ALA A 75 -25.40 59.24 -19.88
C ALA A 75 -23.96 59.55 -20.31
N TYR A 76 -23.30 58.58 -20.94
CA TYR A 76 -22.06 58.78 -21.67
C TYR A 76 -22.34 59.27 -23.11
N GLN A 77 -21.86 60.46 -23.43
CA GLN A 77 -21.50 60.86 -24.79
C GLN A 77 -19.99 60.71 -24.96
N ASN A 78 -19.55 60.12 -26.08
CA ASN A 78 -18.14 59.90 -26.41
C ASN A 78 -17.42 61.21 -26.74
N ALA A 79 -16.28 61.47 -26.08
CA ALA A 79 -15.24 62.42 -26.47
C ALA A 79 -13.88 61.97 -25.85
N PRO A 80 -12.73 62.42 -26.38
CA PRO A 80 -11.55 61.57 -26.58
C PRO A 80 -10.60 61.44 -25.37
N VAL A 81 -9.73 60.43 -25.51
CA VAL A 81 -8.61 60.01 -24.67
C VAL A 81 -7.81 61.19 -24.09
N VAL A 82 -7.67 61.18 -22.77
CA VAL A 82 -6.63 61.89 -22.02
C VAL A 82 -5.92 60.83 -21.17
N GLU A 83 -4.60 60.73 -21.32
CA GLU A 83 -3.73 59.95 -20.44
C GLU A 83 -3.85 60.48 -19.01
N GLU A 84 -4.29 59.65 -18.09
CA GLU A 84 -4.17 59.90 -16.66
C GLU A 84 -3.32 58.79 -16.03
N ALA A 85 -2.26 59.23 -15.36
CA ALA A 85 -1.17 58.40 -14.89
C ALA A 85 -1.63 57.28 -13.96
N ALA A 86 -0.98 56.12 -14.10
CA ALA A 86 -1.13 55.00 -13.18
C ALA A 86 -0.94 55.49 -11.72
N PRO A 87 -1.85 55.19 -10.78
CA PRO A 87 -1.52 55.35 -9.38
C PRO A 87 -0.39 54.38 -9.07
N ALA A 88 0.69 54.91 -8.50
CA ALA A 88 1.77 54.11 -7.97
C ALA A 88 1.19 53.00 -7.07
N PRO A 89 1.76 51.78 -7.10
CA PRO A 89 1.28 50.71 -6.22
C PRO A 89 1.42 51.21 -4.79
N VAL A 90 0.28 51.34 -4.11
CA VAL A 90 0.26 51.48 -2.67
C VAL A 90 0.87 50.20 -2.14
N VAL A 91 2.11 50.29 -1.64
CA VAL A 91 2.72 49.23 -0.87
C VAL A 91 1.87 49.08 0.38
N VAL A 92 0.96 48.11 0.36
CA VAL A 92 0.36 47.60 1.58
C VAL A 92 1.53 46.93 2.31
N ASN A 93 2.10 47.61 3.30
CA ASN A 93 2.91 46.95 4.32
C ASN A 93 1.95 46.00 5.06
N GLY A 94 1.86 44.77 4.54
CA GLY A 94 0.83 43.79 4.84
C GLY A 94 1.03 43.18 6.21
N LYS A 95 0.30 43.67 7.20
CA LYS A 95 -0.03 42.85 8.37
C LYS A 95 -0.99 41.76 7.91
N ALA A 96 -0.47 40.59 7.57
CA ALA A 96 -1.29 39.44 7.22
C ALA A 96 -1.75 38.72 8.50
N THR A 97 -3.04 38.39 8.59
CA THR A 97 -3.55 37.50 9.64
C THR A 97 -3.22 36.07 9.24
N ARG A 98 -2.50 35.35 10.09
CA ARG A 98 -2.07 33.96 9.87
C ARG A 98 -2.76 33.03 10.84
N LEU A 99 -2.92 31.78 10.43
CA LEU A 99 -3.51 30.74 11.25
C LEU A 99 -2.40 29.86 11.83
N GLY A 100 -2.54 29.49 13.10
CA GLY A 100 -1.62 28.61 13.80
C GLY A 100 -2.33 27.41 14.38
N ILE A 101 -1.60 26.30 14.47
CA ILE A 101 -2.07 25.05 15.06
C ILE A 101 -1.60 24.96 16.51
N VAL A 102 -2.50 24.52 17.40
CA VAL A 102 -2.19 24.34 18.82
C VAL A 102 -2.55 22.92 19.25
N PHE A 103 -1.55 22.15 19.68
CA PHE A 103 -1.77 20.84 20.32
C PHE A 103 -2.00 21.06 21.81
N ASN A 104 -3.21 20.80 22.28
CA ASN A 104 -3.64 21.05 23.64
C ASN A 104 -3.69 19.76 24.45
N PHE A 105 -2.69 19.57 25.31
CA PHE A 105 -2.48 18.35 26.11
C PHE A 105 -3.27 18.33 27.43
N ASN A 106 -4.34 19.13 27.53
CA ASN A 106 -5.26 19.10 28.68
C ASN A 106 -6.38 18.05 28.54
N ALA A 107 -6.50 17.40 27.39
CA ALA A 107 -7.54 16.40 27.17
C ALA A 107 -7.34 15.20 28.10
N LYS A 108 -8.42 14.76 28.75
CA LYS A 108 -8.40 13.60 29.66
C LYS A 108 -8.62 12.27 28.92
N THR A 109 -9.27 12.33 27.76
CA THR A 109 -9.61 11.17 26.92
C THR A 109 -8.51 10.93 25.89
N TYR A 110 -8.39 9.68 25.43
CA TYR A 110 -7.49 9.31 24.32
C TYR A 110 -7.79 10.18 23.08
N PRO A 111 -6.77 10.71 22.36
CA PRO A 111 -5.34 10.41 22.46
C PRO A 111 -4.55 11.28 23.46
N GLY A 112 -5.21 11.95 24.41
CA GLY A 112 -4.55 12.80 25.41
C GLY A 112 -4.30 14.25 24.94
N PHE A 113 -4.81 14.62 23.76
CA PHE A 113 -4.79 15.99 23.28
C PHE A 113 -5.97 16.31 22.37
N VAL A 114 -6.24 17.61 22.20
CA VAL A 114 -7.10 18.15 21.15
C VAL A 114 -6.31 19.12 20.28
N VAL A 115 -6.70 19.25 19.01
CA VAL A 115 -6.06 20.20 18.10
C VAL A 115 -6.94 21.43 17.95
N ASP A 116 -6.44 22.56 18.44
CA ASP A 116 -7.07 23.86 18.37
C ASP A 116 -6.40 24.72 17.28
N THR A 117 -7.08 25.77 16.82
CA THR A 117 -6.50 26.77 15.91
C THR A 117 -6.56 28.15 16.53
N VAL A 118 -5.49 28.91 16.35
CA VAL A 118 -5.41 30.32 16.74
C VAL A 118 -5.17 31.22 15.54
N GLN A 119 -5.62 32.46 15.60
CA GLN A 119 -5.28 33.49 14.64
C GLN A 119 -4.53 34.63 15.34
N ALA A 120 -3.57 35.23 14.65
CA ALA A 120 -2.92 36.47 15.04
C ALA A 120 -2.32 37.18 13.82
N GLU A 121 -2.02 38.46 13.97
CA GLU A 121 -1.13 39.15 13.02
C GLU A 121 0.23 38.47 13.07
N ALA A 122 0.85 38.22 11.92
CA ALA A 122 2.19 37.66 11.87
C ALA A 122 3.19 38.67 11.32
N ASP A 123 4.42 38.59 11.79
CA ASP A 123 5.56 39.27 11.20
C ASP A 123 6.12 38.42 10.06
N GLU A 124 5.99 38.89 8.82
CA GLU A 124 6.48 38.20 7.62
C GLU A 124 8.00 37.99 7.64
N ALA A 125 8.77 38.79 8.40
CA ALA A 125 10.23 38.67 8.46
C ALA A 125 10.71 37.66 9.51
N THR A 126 9.95 37.42 10.58
CA THR A 126 10.35 36.55 11.69
C THR A 126 9.51 35.28 11.82
N GLY A 127 8.41 35.16 11.08
CA GLY A 127 7.50 34.01 11.15
C GLY A 127 6.76 33.88 12.48
N LYS A 128 6.79 34.92 13.33
CA LYS A 128 6.20 34.90 14.68
C LYS A 128 4.89 35.66 14.72
N PHE A 129 3.98 35.20 15.57
CA PHE A 129 2.78 35.96 15.90
C PHE A 129 3.11 37.25 16.65
N LEU A 130 2.56 38.34 16.16
CA LEU A 130 2.56 39.67 16.76
C LEU A 130 1.29 39.83 17.62
N GLY A 131 1.49 40.12 18.91
CA GLY A 131 0.40 40.45 19.82
C GLY A 131 -0.30 39.23 20.44
N LYS A 132 -1.60 39.37 20.72
CA LYS A 132 -2.39 38.34 21.40
C LYS A 132 -2.99 37.37 20.38
N THR A 133 -2.90 36.07 20.67
CA THR A 133 -3.56 35.04 19.87
C THR A 133 -5.03 34.91 20.25
N GLU A 134 -5.89 34.80 19.25
CA GLU A 134 -7.33 34.53 19.42
C GLU A 134 -7.63 33.08 19.03
N LYS A 135 -8.24 32.31 19.94
CA LYS A 135 -8.69 30.95 19.66
C LYS A 135 -9.92 31.00 18.76
N LEU A 136 -9.89 30.27 17.65
CA LEU A 136 -11.04 30.11 16.77
C LEU A 136 -11.97 29.00 17.27
N ASP A 137 -13.27 29.26 17.25
CA ASP A 137 -14.29 28.25 17.54
C ASP A 137 -14.64 27.46 16.28
N LEU A 138 -14.09 26.25 16.18
CA LEU A 138 -14.23 25.36 15.01
C LEU A 138 -15.65 24.80 14.84
N THR A 139 -16.50 24.92 15.86
CA THR A 139 -17.90 24.50 15.82
C THR A 139 -18.80 25.53 15.14
N LYS A 140 -18.36 26.79 15.09
CA LYS A 140 -19.12 27.90 14.51
C LYS A 140 -18.64 28.25 13.10
N PHE A 141 -19.38 29.13 12.44
CA PHE A 141 -18.95 29.73 11.19
C PHE A 141 -17.79 30.69 11.45
N VAL A 142 -16.65 30.46 10.79
CA VAL A 142 -15.47 31.33 10.80
C VAL A 142 -15.32 31.92 9.40
N ASN A 143 -15.20 33.24 9.29
CA ASN A 143 -14.95 33.90 8.01
C ASN A 143 -13.48 33.72 7.62
N THR A 144 -13.22 32.91 6.61
CA THR A 144 -11.86 32.60 6.13
C THR A 144 -11.40 33.50 4.98
N ALA A 145 -12.14 34.56 4.62
CA ALA A 145 -11.79 35.43 3.50
C ALA A 145 -10.46 36.17 3.68
N ALA A 146 -10.06 36.43 4.94
CA ALA A 146 -8.81 37.09 5.30
C ALA A 146 -7.60 36.15 5.35
N PHE A 147 -7.81 34.84 5.22
CA PHE A 147 -6.76 33.83 5.31
C PHE A 147 -6.17 33.49 3.94
N THR A 148 -4.90 33.10 3.93
CA THR A 148 -4.27 32.56 2.72
C THR A 148 -4.87 31.21 2.32
N GLU A 149 -4.62 30.75 1.09
CA GLU A 149 -5.09 29.41 0.68
C GLU A 149 -4.51 28.28 1.55
N ALA A 150 -3.25 28.41 1.98
CA ALA A 150 -2.62 27.47 2.91
C ALA A 150 -3.33 27.45 4.28
N ASP A 151 -3.65 28.63 4.83
CA ASP A 151 -4.37 28.77 6.09
C ASP A 151 -5.81 28.22 6.01
N LYS A 152 -6.49 28.42 4.86
CA LYS A 152 -7.81 27.83 4.59
C LYS A 152 -7.74 26.31 4.55
N GLN A 153 -6.70 25.75 3.92
CA GLN A 153 -6.48 24.32 3.88
C GLN A 153 -6.21 23.74 5.27
N LEU A 154 -5.32 24.37 6.04
CA LEU A 154 -5.05 24.00 7.44
C LEU A 154 -6.33 24.03 8.28
N PHE A 155 -7.14 25.08 8.16
CA PHE A 155 -8.42 25.17 8.86
C PHE A 155 -9.35 23.98 8.55
N GLN A 156 -9.48 23.59 7.27
CA GLN A 156 -10.28 22.43 6.89
C GLN A 156 -9.71 21.11 7.42
N GLN A 157 -8.38 20.99 7.53
CA GLN A 157 -7.73 19.82 8.10
C GLN A 157 -7.99 19.71 9.60
N VAL A 158 -7.81 20.80 10.35
CA VAL A 158 -8.02 20.80 11.82
C VAL A 158 -9.48 20.55 12.18
N ARG A 159 -10.45 21.01 11.37
CA ARG A 159 -11.87 20.64 11.57
C ARG A 159 -12.11 19.13 11.53
N LYS A 160 -11.36 18.38 10.74
CA LYS A 160 -11.48 16.92 10.65
C LYS A 160 -10.83 16.19 11.83
N LEU A 161 -10.03 16.89 12.64
CA LEU A 161 -9.39 16.37 13.85
C LEU A 161 -10.23 16.59 15.12
N GLN A 162 -11.39 17.25 14.99
CA GLN A 162 -12.27 17.53 16.13
C GLN A 162 -13.03 16.28 16.60
N ASP A 163 -13.32 16.22 17.90
CA ASP A 163 -14.03 15.11 18.55
C ASP A 163 -15.37 14.79 17.89
N VAL A 164 -16.07 15.80 17.36
CA VAL A 164 -17.34 15.61 16.65
C VAL A 164 -17.16 14.70 15.43
N GLU A 165 -16.07 14.87 14.67
CA GLU A 165 -15.81 14.05 13.49
C GLU A 165 -15.26 12.67 13.86
N VAL A 166 -14.45 12.59 14.91
CA VAL A 166 -14.00 11.31 15.48
C VAL A 166 -15.20 10.47 15.94
N ASN A 167 -16.13 11.07 16.69
CA ASN A 167 -17.35 10.41 17.17
C ASN A 167 -18.26 9.94 16.03
N LYS A 168 -18.42 10.72 14.96
CA LYS A 168 -19.14 10.28 13.74
C LYS A 168 -18.48 9.07 13.10
N TYR A 169 -17.15 9.03 13.05
CA TYR A 169 -16.43 7.87 12.53
C TYR A 169 -16.60 6.65 13.43
N LEU A 170 -16.52 6.81 14.75
CA LEU A 170 -16.73 5.71 15.70
C LEU A 170 -18.15 5.15 15.64
N ASN A 171 -19.18 6.01 15.59
CA ASN A 171 -20.57 5.59 15.40
C ASN A 171 -20.79 4.66 14.19
N ARG A 172 -20.00 4.83 13.12
CA ARG A 172 -20.13 4.05 11.88
C ARG A 172 -19.30 2.76 11.87
N ASN A 173 -18.13 2.77 12.50
CA ASN A 173 -17.13 1.71 12.35
C ASN A 173 -16.88 0.90 13.64
N SER A 174 -17.39 1.36 14.78
CA SER A 174 -17.31 0.64 16.05
C SER A 174 -18.32 -0.51 16.12
N PRO A 175 -18.02 -1.60 16.86
CA PRO A 175 -19.01 -2.64 17.21
C PRO A 175 -20.23 -2.07 17.96
N PHE A 176 -20.14 -0.87 18.54
CA PHE A 176 -21.23 -0.15 19.19
C PHE A 176 -21.99 0.80 18.25
N SER A 177 -22.07 0.46 16.96
CA SER A 177 -22.69 1.31 15.94
C SER A 177 -24.11 1.74 16.33
N GLY A 178 -24.40 3.04 16.22
CA GLY A 178 -25.71 3.63 16.54
C GLY A 178 -25.98 3.89 18.02
N ILE A 179 -25.14 3.41 18.93
CA ILE A 179 -25.26 3.69 20.38
C ILE A 179 -24.02 4.35 20.98
N TRP A 180 -22.96 4.59 20.20
CA TRP A 180 -21.71 5.21 20.70
C TRP A 180 -21.95 6.56 21.39
N GLU A 181 -22.80 7.43 20.83
CA GLU A 181 -23.19 8.71 21.46
C GLU A 181 -23.94 8.55 22.79
N ASN A 182 -24.52 7.37 23.05
CA ASN A 182 -25.26 7.06 24.27
C ASN A 182 -24.41 6.31 25.31
N ILE A 183 -23.16 5.93 24.98
CA ILE A 183 -22.25 5.32 25.95
C ILE A 183 -21.76 6.44 26.86
N ILE A 184 -22.24 6.44 28.11
CA ILE A 184 -21.71 7.32 29.15
C ILE A 184 -20.30 6.84 29.47
N GLN A 185 -19.31 7.46 28.83
CA GLN A 185 -17.92 7.33 29.26
C GLN A 185 -17.77 8.15 30.55
N THR A 186 -17.64 7.47 31.68
CA THR A 186 -17.32 8.12 32.95
C THR A 186 -15.98 8.82 32.81
N GLU A 187 -15.87 10.08 33.23
CA GLU A 187 -14.61 10.83 33.16
C GLU A 187 -13.48 10.05 33.87
N GLY A 188 -12.58 9.45 33.10
CA GLY A 188 -11.44 8.68 33.61
C GLY A 188 -11.43 7.19 33.26
N ASP A 189 -12.49 6.64 32.65
CA ASP A 189 -12.42 5.26 32.14
C ASP A 189 -11.56 5.19 30.87
N ASP A 190 -10.61 4.26 30.89
CA ASP A 190 -9.74 4.02 29.75
C ASP A 190 -10.50 3.34 28.61
N LEU A 191 -10.27 3.78 27.37
CA LEU A 191 -10.95 3.22 26.21
C LEU A 191 -10.42 1.82 25.89
N PRO A 192 -11.28 0.88 25.44
CA PRO A 192 -10.81 -0.42 24.94
C PRO A 192 -9.80 -0.28 23.81
N GLU A 193 -8.84 -1.20 23.70
CA GLU A 193 -7.77 -1.20 22.67
C GLU A 193 -8.34 -1.09 21.25
N GLU A 194 -9.43 -1.81 20.96
CA GLU A 194 -10.12 -1.75 19.66
C GLU A 194 -10.66 -0.34 19.33
N THR A 195 -11.16 0.37 20.34
CA THR A 195 -11.69 1.74 20.16
C THR A 195 -10.55 2.72 19.93
N LYS A 196 -9.44 2.59 20.68
CA LYS A 196 -8.24 3.39 20.46
C LYS A 196 -7.69 3.17 19.06
N ALA A 197 -7.61 1.92 18.60
CA ALA A 197 -7.19 1.58 17.24
C ALA A 197 -8.03 2.29 16.17
N LEU A 198 -9.36 2.32 16.31
CA LEU A 198 -10.25 3.05 15.40
C LEU A 198 -10.01 4.57 15.43
N ILE A 199 -9.80 5.15 16.62
CA ILE A 199 -9.45 6.58 16.75
C ILE A 199 -8.12 6.87 16.05
N THR A 200 -7.11 6.02 16.28
CA THR A 200 -5.80 6.13 15.64
C THR A 200 -5.90 6.01 14.12
N GLU A 201 -6.63 5.01 13.60
CA GLU A 201 -6.84 4.80 12.17
C GLU A 201 -7.47 6.04 11.51
N TYR A 202 -8.38 6.71 12.21
CA TYR A 202 -9.00 7.93 11.72
C TYR A 202 -8.09 9.17 11.80
N LEU A 203 -7.40 9.38 12.93
CA LEU A 203 -6.60 10.58 13.19
C LEU A 203 -5.23 10.56 12.52
N HIS A 204 -4.54 9.42 12.55
CA HIS A 204 -3.16 9.26 12.05
C HIS A 204 -2.96 9.80 10.62
N PRO A 205 -3.72 9.37 9.59
CA PRO A 205 -3.50 9.87 8.22
C PRO A 205 -3.82 11.37 8.08
N LYS A 206 -4.69 11.93 8.92
CA LYS A 206 -5.03 13.37 8.90
C LYS A 206 -3.93 14.20 9.54
N LEU A 207 -3.41 13.75 10.68
CA LEU A 207 -2.26 14.35 11.33
C LEU A 207 -1.02 14.25 10.44
N LYS A 208 -0.82 13.10 9.78
CA LYS A 208 0.28 12.92 8.83
C LYS A 208 0.27 14.00 7.74
N LYS A 209 -0.90 14.22 7.14
CA LYS A 209 -1.09 15.28 6.13
C LYS A 209 -0.85 16.69 6.70
N VAL A 210 -1.25 16.95 7.95
CA VAL A 210 -0.97 18.23 8.62
C VAL A 210 0.53 18.41 8.82
N PHE A 211 1.24 17.38 9.28
CA PHE A 211 2.69 17.43 9.52
C PHE A 211 3.46 17.66 8.22
N GLU A 212 3.12 16.95 7.14
CA GLU A 212 3.76 17.13 5.81
C GLU A 212 3.54 18.54 5.24
N GLU A 213 2.37 19.15 5.45
CA GLU A 213 2.04 20.47 4.91
C GLU A 213 2.47 21.65 5.80
N GLN A 214 2.71 21.40 7.09
CA GLN A 214 3.08 22.42 8.08
C GLN A 214 4.53 22.27 8.56
N ALA A 215 5.27 21.27 8.08
CA ALA A 215 6.70 21.15 8.36
C ALA A 215 7.44 22.37 7.81
N GLY A 216 8.26 22.99 8.66
CA GLY A 216 8.99 24.23 8.35
C GLY A 216 8.17 25.52 8.49
N GLU A 217 6.86 25.44 8.77
CA GLU A 217 6.06 26.62 9.12
C GLU A 217 6.27 27.00 10.59
N SER A 218 6.31 28.30 10.88
CA SER A 218 6.60 28.83 12.23
C SER A 218 5.36 28.97 13.12
N TYR A 219 4.21 28.44 12.73
CA TYR A 219 2.92 28.68 13.41
C TYR A 219 2.35 27.45 14.12
N ALA A 220 3.22 26.60 14.68
CA ALA A 220 2.81 25.47 15.52
C ALA A 220 3.14 25.74 17.01
N PHE A 221 2.20 25.34 17.87
CA PHE A 221 2.30 25.56 19.31
C PHE A 221 1.79 24.36 20.09
N VAL A 222 2.27 24.22 21.31
CA VAL A 222 1.72 23.30 22.30
C VAL A 222 1.18 24.08 23.50
N LEU A 223 0.06 23.61 24.05
CA LEU A 223 -0.40 23.99 25.37
C LEU A 223 -0.11 22.82 26.33
N PRO A 224 0.90 22.96 27.20
CA PRO A 224 1.26 21.90 28.14
C PRO A 224 0.12 21.54 29.09
N LYS A 225 0.11 20.29 29.55
CA LYS A 225 -0.90 19.79 30.48
C LYS A 225 -0.96 20.63 31.77
N GLY A 226 -2.18 20.94 32.21
CA GLY A 226 -2.48 21.76 33.38
C GLY A 226 -2.42 23.28 33.15
N LYS A 227 -2.09 23.75 31.94
CA LYS A 227 -2.06 25.19 31.62
C LYS A 227 -3.39 25.65 31.00
N ALA A 228 -3.78 26.89 31.29
CA ALA A 228 -4.97 27.50 30.72
C ALA A 228 -4.68 28.01 29.30
N PHE A 229 -5.69 28.04 28.43
CA PHE A 229 -5.52 28.53 27.07
C PHE A 229 -5.30 30.05 27.05
N LYS A 230 -4.05 30.48 27.15
CA LYS A 230 -3.60 31.88 27.11
C LYS A 230 -2.36 31.97 26.23
N THR A 231 -2.24 33.03 25.43
CA THR A 231 -1.09 33.24 24.54
C THR A 231 0.26 33.09 25.24
N ALA A 232 0.40 33.61 26.46
CA ALA A 232 1.64 33.52 27.24
C ALA A 232 1.99 32.11 27.75
N GLN A 233 1.07 31.15 27.63
CA GLN A 233 1.26 29.76 28.04
C GLN A 233 1.39 28.80 26.83
N LEU A 234 1.32 29.33 25.61
CA LEU A 234 1.60 28.58 24.40
C LEU A 234 3.11 28.54 24.18
N THR A 235 3.66 27.34 24.09
CA THR A 235 5.06 27.14 23.74
C THR A 235 5.15 26.89 22.24
N HIS A 236 6.02 27.61 21.57
CA HIS A 236 6.30 27.40 20.15
C HIS A 236 6.97 26.03 19.95
N VAL A 237 6.55 25.33 18.91
CA VAL A 237 7.14 24.06 18.49
C VAL A 237 7.24 24.00 16.97
N GLU A 238 8.07 23.10 16.49
CA GLU A 238 8.11 22.72 15.08
C GLU A 238 7.41 21.37 14.89
N LEU A 239 6.91 21.13 13.68
CA LEU A 239 6.36 19.84 13.26
C LEU A 239 7.36 19.16 12.33
N SER A 240 7.69 17.91 12.63
CA SER A 240 8.62 17.14 11.80
C SER A 240 7.88 16.41 10.67
N ASP A 241 8.40 16.51 9.44
CA ASP A 241 8.03 15.64 8.33
C ASP A 241 8.79 14.30 8.32
N ASP A 242 9.76 14.12 9.23
CA ASP A 242 10.45 12.86 9.45
C ASP A 242 9.67 11.99 10.47
N PHE A 243 8.98 10.99 9.95
CA PHE A 243 8.12 10.12 10.76
C PHE A 243 8.92 9.06 11.52
N ILE A 244 8.68 9.03 12.84
CA ILE A 244 9.39 8.14 13.76
C ILE A 244 8.89 6.69 13.68
N SER A 245 9.71 5.76 14.15
CA SER A 245 9.37 4.34 14.30
C SER A 245 9.92 3.81 15.61
N PRO A 246 9.24 2.86 16.27
CA PRO A 246 9.69 2.33 17.54
C PRO A 246 10.87 1.39 17.34
N VAL A 247 11.78 1.42 18.30
CA VAL A 247 12.93 0.52 18.44
C VAL A 247 12.85 -0.09 19.83
N PHE A 248 12.84 -1.40 19.95
CA PHE A 248 12.74 -2.06 21.25
C PHE A 248 14.12 -2.45 21.75
N LYS A 249 14.43 -2.16 23.02
CA LYS A 249 15.65 -2.60 23.69
C LYS A 249 15.30 -3.62 24.75
N VAL A 250 15.92 -4.79 24.74
CA VAL A 250 15.79 -5.80 25.80
C VAL A 250 17.10 -5.82 26.58
N VAL A 251 17.06 -5.26 27.79
CA VAL A 251 18.22 -5.10 28.68
C VAL A 251 18.18 -6.11 29.82
N ALA A 252 19.36 -6.51 30.30
CA ALA A 252 19.48 -7.39 31.45
C ALA A 252 19.73 -6.57 32.74
N ASN A 253 18.77 -6.60 33.66
CA ASN A 253 18.83 -5.90 34.95
C ASN A 253 18.98 -6.92 36.09
N GLY A 254 20.14 -7.58 36.14
CA GLY A 254 20.48 -8.53 37.21
C GLY A 254 19.63 -9.81 37.22
N GLU A 255 18.53 -9.81 37.98
CA GLU A 255 17.65 -10.97 38.13
C GLU A 255 16.49 -11.03 37.11
N HIS A 256 16.15 -9.92 36.48
CA HIS A 256 15.11 -9.83 35.45
C HIS A 256 15.65 -9.18 34.15
N TYR A 257 14.85 -9.28 33.09
CA TYR A 257 15.03 -8.55 31.85
C TYR A 257 14.01 -7.43 31.77
N GLU A 258 14.33 -6.36 31.08
CA GLU A 258 13.44 -5.23 30.88
C GLU A 258 13.38 -4.90 29.39
N MET A 259 12.16 -4.81 28.84
CA MET A 259 11.94 -4.34 27.48
C MET A 259 11.55 -2.87 27.52
N VAL A 260 12.34 -2.04 26.84
CA VAL A 260 12.20 -0.58 26.78
C VAL A 260 11.84 -0.18 25.36
N CYS A 261 10.82 0.67 25.21
CA CYS A 261 10.50 1.30 23.93
C CYS A 261 11.36 2.55 23.74
N MET A 262 12.07 2.60 22.62
CA MET A 262 12.88 3.72 22.17
C MET A 262 12.28 4.30 20.90
N VAL A 263 12.53 5.57 20.66
CA VAL A 263 12.15 6.29 19.45
C VAL A 263 13.42 6.73 18.75
N LYS A 264 13.52 6.44 17.45
CA LYS A 264 14.63 6.95 16.63
C LYS A 264 14.28 8.34 16.10
N VAL A 265 15.00 9.35 16.57
CA VAL A 265 14.82 10.76 16.21
C VAL A 265 16.14 11.29 15.67
N GLN A 266 16.16 11.80 14.43
CA GLN A 266 17.36 12.39 13.79
C GLN A 266 18.64 11.53 13.87
N GLY A 267 18.49 10.20 13.96
CA GLY A 267 19.61 9.26 14.09
C GLY A 267 19.98 8.87 15.52
N GLU A 268 19.45 9.55 16.53
CA GLU A 268 19.62 9.22 17.95
C GLU A 268 18.45 8.39 18.48
N LEU A 269 18.69 7.61 19.54
CA LEU A 269 17.66 6.79 20.19
C LEU A 269 17.30 7.40 21.54
N LEU A 270 16.07 7.89 21.66
CA LEU A 270 15.52 8.45 22.89
C LEU A 270 14.52 7.46 23.52
N PRO A 271 14.52 7.25 24.84
CA PRO A 271 13.48 6.48 25.50
C PRO A 271 12.10 7.09 25.27
N PHE A 272 11.11 6.28 24.91
CA PHE A 272 9.74 6.76 24.73
C PHE A 272 9.16 7.38 26.02
N SER A 273 9.66 6.96 27.19
CA SER A 273 9.32 7.54 28.48
C SER A 273 9.69 9.02 28.64
N GLN A 274 10.54 9.58 27.77
CA GLN A 274 10.87 11.00 27.75
C GLN A 274 9.85 11.87 26.99
N ASN A 275 8.80 11.27 26.44
CA ASN A 275 7.77 11.98 25.70
C ASN A 275 7.03 13.01 26.57
N GLU A 276 7.20 14.30 26.25
CA GLU A 276 6.60 15.40 27.01
C GLU A 276 5.08 15.57 26.77
N SER A 277 4.55 14.96 25.70
CA SER A 277 3.16 15.15 25.27
C SER A 277 2.13 14.34 26.09
N ASN A 278 2.58 13.32 26.84
CA ASN A 278 1.70 12.31 27.47
C ASN A 278 0.71 11.64 26.50
N SER A 279 0.98 11.65 25.19
CA SER A 279 0.17 10.99 24.16
C SER A 279 0.94 9.81 23.59
N SER A 280 0.27 8.70 23.29
CA SER A 280 0.89 7.62 22.49
C SER A 280 0.97 7.95 21.01
N LEU A 281 0.19 8.93 20.54
CA LEU A 281 0.06 9.23 19.12
C LEU A 281 1.09 10.27 18.66
N LEU A 282 1.53 11.15 19.57
CA LEU A 282 2.56 12.16 19.32
C LEU A 282 3.77 11.92 20.22
N PHE A 283 4.96 12.23 19.72
CA PHE A 283 6.17 12.27 20.53
C PHE A 283 6.72 13.70 20.53
N LEU A 284 6.80 14.34 21.70
CA LEU A 284 7.33 15.69 21.87
C LEU A 284 8.68 15.61 22.59
N SER A 285 9.72 16.15 21.95
CA SER A 285 11.07 16.30 22.51
C SER A 285 11.71 17.57 21.98
N ASP A 286 12.35 18.34 22.86
CA ASP A 286 13.17 19.51 22.51
C ASP A 286 12.49 20.55 21.60
N GLY A 287 11.18 20.76 21.79
CA GLY A 287 10.40 21.72 21.00
C GLY A 287 10.01 21.23 19.60
N MET A 288 10.20 19.95 19.29
CA MET A 288 9.77 19.33 18.03
C MET A 288 8.71 18.26 18.30
N VAL A 289 7.63 18.28 17.52
CA VAL A 289 6.58 17.26 17.57
C VAL A 289 6.79 16.28 16.43
N TYR A 290 6.78 15.00 16.77
CA TYR A 290 6.91 13.88 15.84
C TYR A 290 5.62 13.06 15.80
N LEU A 291 5.35 12.49 14.62
CA LEU A 291 4.28 11.54 14.39
C LEU A 291 4.87 10.20 13.95
N TRP A 292 4.21 9.11 14.31
CA TRP A 292 4.61 7.76 13.89
C TRP A 292 4.48 7.55 12.38
N LYS A 293 5.34 6.72 11.83
CA LYS A 293 5.32 6.33 10.41
C LYS A 293 4.07 5.54 10.05
N LYS A 294 3.62 4.64 10.94
CA LYS A 294 2.41 3.84 10.78
C LYS A 294 1.46 4.04 11.96
N ALA A 295 0.16 3.86 11.73
CA ALA A 295 -0.85 3.87 12.79
C ALA A 295 -0.66 2.70 13.78
N GLU A 296 -0.21 1.54 13.31
CA GLU A 296 0.07 0.35 14.12
C GLU A 296 1.13 0.61 15.21
N ASP A 297 2.09 1.49 14.92
CA ASP A 297 3.18 1.84 15.85
C ASP A 297 2.65 2.57 17.09
N VAL A 298 1.55 3.32 16.95
CA VAL A 298 0.87 4.01 18.06
C VAL A 298 0.33 3.00 19.07
N LEU A 299 -0.16 1.84 18.61
CA LEU A 299 -0.66 0.79 19.50
C LEU A 299 0.48 0.17 20.33
N GLN A 300 1.67 0.05 19.74
CA GLN A 300 2.84 -0.35 20.52
C GLN A 300 3.18 0.72 21.55
N ALA A 301 3.25 1.99 21.15
CA ALA A 301 3.53 3.11 22.05
C ALA A 301 2.52 3.21 23.22
N GLU A 302 1.24 2.94 22.96
CA GLU A 302 0.19 2.91 23.97
C GLU A 302 0.48 1.87 25.06
N LYS A 303 0.96 0.67 24.73
CA LYS A 303 1.31 -0.33 25.75
C LYS A 303 2.37 0.20 26.73
N PHE A 304 3.38 0.90 26.21
CA PHE A 304 4.44 1.48 27.04
C PHE A 304 4.01 2.75 27.78
N ILE A 305 3.01 3.49 27.30
CA ILE A 305 2.46 4.63 28.05
C ILE A 305 1.63 4.17 29.25
N GLN A 306 0.98 3.00 29.15
CA GLN A 306 0.12 2.43 30.19
C GLN A 306 0.89 1.59 31.21
N GLU A 307 1.69 0.65 30.71
CA GLU A 307 2.37 -0.36 31.54
C GLU A 307 3.80 0.08 31.91
N GLY A 308 4.35 1.09 31.23
CA GLY A 308 5.76 1.45 31.34
C GLY A 308 6.66 0.47 30.60
N ASN A 309 7.89 0.33 31.07
CA ASN A 309 8.79 -0.70 30.57
C ASN A 309 8.30 -2.08 31.00
N ILE A 310 8.37 -3.05 30.09
CA ILE A 310 7.85 -4.39 30.35
C ILE A 310 8.93 -5.19 31.07
N GLU A 311 8.69 -5.51 32.34
CA GLU A 311 9.54 -6.39 33.13
C GLU A 311 9.29 -7.86 32.74
N LEU A 312 10.38 -8.61 32.56
CA LEU A 312 10.40 -9.98 32.08
C LEU A 312 11.20 -10.85 33.06
N SER A 313 10.51 -11.75 33.77
CA SER A 313 11.14 -12.69 34.68
C SER A 313 11.92 -13.77 33.92
N LYS A 314 12.94 -14.39 34.55
CA LYS A 314 13.63 -15.57 33.97
C LYS A 314 12.70 -16.79 33.81
N ALA A 315 11.66 -16.90 34.63
CA ALA A 315 10.69 -18.00 34.57
C ALA A 315 9.81 -17.92 33.31
N ASP A 316 9.37 -16.71 32.96
CA ASP A 316 8.48 -16.47 31.82
C ASP A 316 9.23 -16.06 30.55
N TRP A 317 10.56 -15.91 30.64
CA TRP A 317 11.43 -15.46 29.54
C TRP A 317 11.17 -16.23 28.26
N LYS A 318 11.17 -17.56 28.32
CA LYS A 318 10.98 -18.42 27.14
C LYS A 318 9.62 -18.17 26.48
N GLU A 319 8.55 -18.06 27.27
CA GLU A 319 7.21 -17.81 26.75
C GLU A 319 7.11 -16.41 26.12
N LYS A 320 7.59 -15.38 26.81
CA LYS A 320 7.56 -14.00 26.33
C LYS A 320 8.47 -13.79 25.11
N LEU A 321 9.61 -14.47 25.07
CA LEU A 321 10.51 -14.50 23.91
C LEU A 321 9.75 -14.99 22.67
N HIS A 322 9.07 -16.14 22.78
CA HIS A 322 8.33 -16.71 21.66
C HIS A 322 7.06 -15.94 21.27
N LYS A 323 6.28 -15.46 22.24
CA LYS A 323 4.96 -14.84 21.99
C LYS A 323 5.00 -13.33 21.73
N VAL A 324 6.01 -12.63 22.26
CA VAL A 324 6.07 -11.16 22.21
C VAL A 324 7.30 -10.68 21.44
N ILE A 325 8.50 -11.06 21.89
CA ILE A 325 9.75 -10.50 21.36
C ILE A 325 10.01 -10.97 19.92
N LEU A 326 9.95 -12.27 19.64
CA LEU A 326 10.25 -12.78 18.28
C LEU A 326 9.27 -12.24 17.21
N PRO A 327 7.95 -12.17 17.44
CA PRO A 327 7.07 -11.45 16.53
C PRO A 327 7.49 -9.99 16.30
N LEU A 328 7.85 -9.26 17.37
CA LEU A 328 8.34 -7.88 17.25
C LEU A 328 9.61 -7.78 16.40
N THR A 329 10.54 -8.74 16.46
CA THR A 329 11.77 -8.72 15.63
C THR A 329 11.47 -8.77 14.13
N ARG A 330 10.31 -9.31 13.71
CA ARG A 330 9.91 -9.39 12.30
C ARG A 330 9.51 -8.01 11.77
N GLU A 331 8.82 -7.22 12.57
CA GLU A 331 8.25 -5.92 12.18
C GLU A 331 9.14 -4.75 12.57
N TYR A 332 9.76 -4.79 13.75
CA TYR A 332 10.50 -3.70 14.37
C TYR A 332 11.99 -3.99 14.59
N GLN A 333 12.81 -2.95 14.69
CA GLN A 333 14.19 -3.12 15.13
C GLN A 333 14.19 -3.47 16.63
N VAL A 334 14.83 -4.57 16.99
CA VAL A 334 14.99 -5.00 18.38
C VAL A 334 16.47 -5.13 18.67
N GLU A 335 16.94 -4.43 19.69
CA GLU A 335 18.30 -4.47 20.19
C GLU A 335 18.31 -5.26 21.50
N PHE A 336 19.18 -6.25 21.58
CA PHE A 336 19.31 -7.12 22.73
C PHE A 336 20.63 -6.83 23.46
N ASP A 337 20.61 -6.97 24.78
CA ASP A 337 21.83 -6.98 25.57
C ASP A 337 22.80 -8.07 25.08
N LYS A 338 24.10 -7.76 25.05
CA LYS A 338 25.15 -8.68 24.56
C LYS A 338 25.19 -10.00 25.33
N SER A 339 24.77 -10.02 26.60
CA SER A 339 24.67 -11.25 27.40
C SER A 339 23.60 -12.22 26.91
N LEU A 340 22.60 -11.72 26.17
CA LEU A 340 21.48 -12.48 25.64
C LEU A 340 21.68 -12.90 24.19
N VAL A 341 22.70 -12.38 23.49
CA VAL A 341 22.90 -12.61 22.07
C VAL A 341 24.12 -13.48 21.81
N THR A 342 23.94 -14.45 20.92
CA THR A 342 25.05 -15.06 20.19
C THR A 342 24.95 -14.62 18.74
N GLU A 343 25.97 -13.92 18.22
CA GLU A 343 25.99 -13.46 16.84
C GLU A 343 26.72 -14.46 15.95
N ILE A 344 26.14 -14.76 14.79
CA ILE A 344 26.83 -15.46 13.70
C ILE A 344 26.88 -14.50 12.50
N LYS A 345 28.08 -14.28 11.98
CA LYS A 345 28.35 -13.44 10.81
C LYS A 345 28.94 -14.28 9.69
N ASP A 346 28.85 -13.75 8.47
CA ASP A 346 29.49 -14.28 7.27
C ASP A 346 29.15 -15.76 6.95
N THR A 347 28.00 -16.23 7.41
CA THR A 347 27.52 -17.58 7.07
C THR A 347 27.11 -17.60 5.61
N VAL A 348 27.62 -18.58 4.86
CA VAL A 348 27.18 -18.81 3.48
C VAL A 348 25.76 -19.39 3.51
N PRO A 349 24.77 -18.76 2.86
CA PRO A 349 23.41 -19.28 2.84
C PRO A 349 23.33 -20.60 2.08
N GLU A 350 22.43 -21.47 2.53
CA GLU A 350 21.93 -22.55 1.69
C GLU A 350 20.98 -21.94 0.65
N VAL A 351 21.22 -22.22 -0.63
CA VAL A 351 20.44 -21.67 -1.73
C VAL A 351 19.60 -22.78 -2.35
N LYS A 352 18.31 -22.52 -2.55
CA LYS A 352 17.43 -23.33 -3.39
C LYS A 352 16.69 -22.45 -4.39
N LEU A 353 16.29 -23.04 -5.51
CA LEU A 353 15.57 -22.32 -6.56
C LEU A 353 14.16 -22.90 -6.73
N MET A 354 13.15 -22.05 -6.59
CA MET A 354 11.74 -22.42 -6.76
C MET A 354 11.25 -21.98 -8.14
N LEU A 355 10.69 -22.92 -8.90
CA LEU A 355 10.02 -22.62 -10.16
C LEU A 355 8.52 -22.39 -9.93
N GLN A 356 7.99 -21.32 -10.52
CA GLN A 356 6.56 -21.02 -10.50
C GLN A 356 6.07 -20.56 -11.86
N GLU A 357 4.88 -21.00 -12.25
CA GLU A 357 4.24 -20.58 -13.48
C GLU A 357 3.28 -19.40 -13.23
N LYS A 358 3.45 -18.31 -13.98
CA LYS A 358 2.56 -17.14 -13.92
C LYS A 358 2.22 -16.66 -15.34
N GLY A 359 1.09 -17.12 -15.86
CA GLY A 359 0.69 -16.87 -17.24
C GLY A 359 1.68 -17.53 -18.21
N ASP A 360 2.20 -16.75 -19.17
CA ASP A 360 3.16 -17.24 -20.17
C ASP A 360 4.63 -17.25 -19.68
N TYR A 361 4.86 -16.90 -18.40
CA TYR A 361 6.18 -16.79 -17.81
C TYR A 361 6.44 -17.89 -16.79
N LEU A 362 7.68 -18.37 -16.80
CA LEU A 362 8.27 -19.18 -15.75
C LEU A 362 9.10 -18.26 -14.85
N LEU A 363 8.78 -18.25 -13.56
CA LEU A 363 9.50 -17.51 -12.53
C LEU A 363 10.52 -18.42 -11.87
N PHE A 364 11.74 -17.91 -11.74
CA PHE A 364 12.87 -18.53 -11.08
C PHE A 364 13.11 -17.75 -9.80
N GLN A 365 12.54 -18.25 -8.70
CA GLN A 365 12.55 -17.58 -7.41
C GLN A 365 13.66 -18.18 -6.53
N PRO A 366 14.75 -17.44 -6.30
CA PRO A 366 15.79 -17.87 -5.36
C PRO A 366 15.26 -17.78 -3.93
N VAL A 367 15.61 -18.76 -3.12
CA VAL A 367 15.31 -18.79 -1.68
C VAL A 367 16.60 -19.08 -0.94
N PHE A 368 16.92 -18.20 0.02
CA PHE A 368 18.10 -18.29 0.87
C PHE A 368 17.69 -18.80 2.24
N SER A 369 18.46 -19.73 2.79
CA SER A 369 18.22 -20.34 4.09
C SER A 369 19.45 -20.21 4.98
N TYR A 370 19.23 -19.80 6.22
CA TYR A 370 20.26 -19.73 7.26
C TYR A 370 19.80 -20.53 8.46
N ALA A 371 20.55 -21.57 8.83
CA ALA A 371 20.21 -22.48 9.93
C ALA A 371 18.76 -23.04 9.85
N GLY A 372 18.26 -23.27 8.62
CA GLY A 372 16.91 -23.78 8.37
C GLY A 372 15.82 -22.71 8.28
N PHE A 373 16.15 -21.42 8.43
CA PHE A 373 15.20 -20.31 8.28
C PHE A 373 15.32 -19.67 6.91
N GLU A 374 14.22 -19.70 6.16
CA GLU A 374 14.13 -19.10 4.83
C GLU A 374 13.91 -17.58 4.91
N THR A 375 14.63 -16.86 4.05
CA THR A 375 14.54 -15.40 3.95
C THR A 375 14.26 -14.95 2.53
N ARG A 376 13.49 -13.86 2.41
CA ARG A 376 13.31 -13.11 1.17
C ARG A 376 14.30 -11.96 1.10
N LEU A 377 14.56 -11.46 -0.11
CA LEU A 377 15.45 -10.33 -0.32
C LEU A 377 15.01 -9.06 0.39
N THR A 378 13.69 -8.85 0.52
CA THR A 378 13.08 -7.71 1.23
C THR A 378 13.04 -7.87 2.74
N ASP A 379 13.35 -9.06 3.28
CA ASP A 379 13.40 -9.24 4.73
C ASP A 379 14.60 -8.48 5.32
N LYS A 380 14.63 -8.34 6.65
CA LYS A 380 15.72 -7.65 7.35
C LYS A 380 17.06 -8.36 7.17
N ALA A 381 18.15 -7.62 7.36
CA ALA A 381 19.51 -8.15 7.25
C ALA A 381 19.87 -9.16 8.37
N THR A 382 19.09 -9.23 9.44
CA THR A 382 19.32 -10.15 10.57
C THR A 382 18.13 -11.08 10.79
N ILE A 383 18.43 -12.32 11.18
CA ILE A 383 17.47 -13.35 11.55
C ILE A 383 17.67 -13.64 13.04
N SER A 384 16.63 -13.47 13.85
CA SER A 384 16.68 -13.73 15.29
C SER A 384 15.97 -15.05 15.60
N ILE A 385 16.70 -16.00 16.16
CA ILE A 385 16.24 -17.36 16.46
C ILE A 385 16.45 -17.62 17.96
N PRO A 386 15.49 -18.21 18.68
CA PRO A 386 15.68 -18.60 20.07
C PRO A 386 16.66 -19.78 20.16
N ASP A 387 17.66 -19.67 21.04
CA ASP A 387 18.65 -20.70 21.34
C ASP A 387 18.76 -20.88 22.87
N GLY A 388 17.91 -21.76 23.42
CA GLY A 388 17.79 -21.93 24.86
C GLY A 388 17.31 -20.64 25.55
N ASP A 389 18.15 -20.09 26.44
CA ASP A 389 17.90 -18.82 27.14
C ASP A 389 18.48 -17.61 26.38
N ARG A 390 19.17 -17.84 25.27
CA ARG A 390 19.78 -16.81 24.43
C ARG A 390 19.06 -16.67 23.10
N ILE A 391 19.45 -15.66 22.35
CA ILE A 391 18.97 -15.35 21.02
C ILE A 391 20.16 -15.46 20.08
N LEU A 392 20.04 -16.35 19.12
CA LEU A 392 20.96 -16.46 18.01
C LEU A 392 20.58 -15.42 16.96
N VAL A 393 21.44 -14.42 16.77
CA VAL A 393 21.28 -13.41 15.72
C VAL A 393 22.20 -13.78 14.56
N ILE A 394 21.60 -14.21 13.45
CA ILE A 394 22.33 -14.53 12.22
C ILE A 394 22.30 -13.31 11.31
N HIS A 395 23.47 -12.79 10.95
CA HIS A 395 23.60 -11.77 9.93
C HIS A 395 23.59 -12.43 8.55
N ARG A 396 22.63 -12.03 7.73
CA ARG A 396 22.56 -12.47 6.33
C ARG A 396 23.79 -12.00 5.58
N ASN A 397 24.36 -12.90 4.80
CA ASN A 397 25.43 -12.58 3.88
C ASN A 397 24.83 -12.08 2.56
N THR A 398 24.41 -10.81 2.55
CA THR A 398 23.79 -10.17 1.38
C THR A 398 24.70 -10.15 0.16
N GLU A 399 26.03 -10.14 0.36
CA GLU A 399 27.00 -10.21 -0.72
C GLU A 399 26.97 -11.58 -1.41
N ALA A 400 26.92 -12.67 -0.65
CA ALA A 400 26.77 -14.02 -1.19
C ALA A 400 25.42 -14.23 -1.88
N GLU A 401 24.34 -13.68 -1.31
CA GLU A 401 23.00 -13.68 -1.94
C GLU A 401 23.04 -12.97 -3.30
N GLN A 402 23.59 -11.75 -3.35
CA GLN A 402 23.70 -10.96 -4.57
C GLN A 402 24.61 -11.63 -5.61
N ALA A 403 25.71 -12.25 -5.18
CA ALA A 403 26.59 -13.00 -6.07
C ALA A 403 25.86 -14.19 -6.73
N PHE A 404 24.97 -14.87 -6.00
CA PHE A 404 24.13 -15.91 -6.58
C PHE A 404 23.13 -15.34 -7.59
N LEU A 405 22.45 -14.24 -7.26
CA LEU A 405 21.50 -13.58 -8.17
C LEU A 405 22.17 -13.17 -9.48
N THR A 406 23.37 -12.58 -9.42
CA THR A 406 24.13 -12.21 -10.62
C THR A 406 24.47 -13.43 -11.47
N LYS A 407 24.91 -14.54 -10.85
CA LYS A 407 25.16 -15.79 -11.59
C LYS A 407 23.89 -16.30 -12.27
N LEU A 408 22.76 -16.27 -11.57
CA LEU A 408 21.48 -16.72 -12.10
C LEU A 408 21.02 -15.85 -13.29
N ASP A 409 21.14 -14.53 -13.17
CA ASP A 409 20.78 -13.56 -14.20
C ASP A 409 21.60 -13.75 -15.49
N THR A 410 22.88 -14.08 -15.36
CA THR A 410 23.75 -14.34 -16.53
C THR A 410 23.39 -15.60 -17.32
N LEU A 411 22.53 -16.47 -16.79
CA LEU A 411 22.17 -17.70 -17.50
C LEU A 411 21.31 -17.40 -18.74
N HIS A 412 20.55 -16.30 -18.78
CA HIS A 412 19.73 -15.96 -19.95
C HIS A 412 19.61 -14.45 -20.18
N THR A 413 19.88 -14.00 -21.40
CA THR A 413 19.87 -12.57 -21.77
C THR A 413 18.49 -11.91 -21.73
N MET A 414 17.41 -12.69 -21.82
CA MET A 414 16.01 -12.21 -21.77
C MET A 414 15.36 -12.33 -20.39
N PHE A 415 16.14 -12.56 -19.32
CA PHE A 415 15.55 -12.52 -17.98
C PHE A 415 15.01 -11.12 -17.66
N VAL A 416 13.84 -11.10 -17.02
CA VAL A 416 13.26 -9.89 -16.46
C VAL A 416 13.28 -10.00 -14.95
N THR A 417 14.04 -9.14 -14.30
CA THR A 417 14.22 -9.13 -12.84
C THR A 417 13.02 -8.48 -12.14
N GLN A 418 12.44 -9.20 -11.18
CA GLN A 418 11.45 -8.66 -10.27
C GLN A 418 12.17 -8.10 -9.04
N VAL A 419 12.30 -6.78 -8.97
CA VAL A 419 13.08 -6.10 -7.92
C VAL A 419 12.59 -6.44 -6.50
N GLU A 420 11.28 -6.57 -6.30
CA GLU A 420 10.69 -6.84 -4.98
C GLU A 420 10.96 -8.26 -4.45
N SER A 421 11.07 -9.25 -5.33
CA SER A 421 11.21 -10.66 -4.95
C SER A 421 12.58 -11.25 -5.31
N GLY A 422 13.39 -10.52 -6.08
CA GLY A 422 14.57 -11.00 -6.81
C GLY A 422 14.30 -12.21 -7.70
N SER A 423 13.05 -12.47 -8.05
CA SER A 423 12.70 -13.54 -8.98
C SER A 423 13.04 -13.11 -10.40
N LEU A 424 13.57 -14.02 -11.19
CA LEU A 424 13.78 -13.78 -12.62
C LEU A 424 12.62 -14.40 -13.40
N ALA A 425 12.08 -13.67 -14.36
CA ALA A 425 11.02 -14.15 -15.23
C ALA A 425 11.55 -14.41 -16.63
N LEU A 426 11.22 -15.58 -17.19
CA LEU A 426 11.50 -15.92 -18.58
C LEU A 426 10.22 -16.44 -19.24
N ARG A 427 9.98 -16.06 -20.50
CA ARG A 427 8.84 -16.60 -21.24
C ARG A 427 9.06 -18.09 -21.48
N GLY A 428 8.01 -18.90 -21.33
CA GLY A 428 8.15 -20.35 -21.50
C GLY A 428 8.63 -20.78 -22.88
N ALA A 429 8.30 -20.01 -23.93
CA ALA A 429 8.83 -20.25 -25.27
C ALA A 429 10.36 -20.11 -25.35
N ASP A 430 10.96 -19.23 -24.55
CA ASP A 430 12.40 -18.99 -24.52
C ASP A 430 13.13 -20.02 -23.64
N VAL A 431 12.48 -20.53 -22.58
CA VAL A 431 12.99 -21.66 -21.77
C VAL A 431 13.25 -22.89 -22.64
N LEU A 432 12.40 -23.12 -23.64
CA LEU A 432 12.43 -24.30 -24.53
C LEU A 432 13.39 -24.16 -25.72
N ARG A 433 14.01 -22.99 -25.93
CA ARG A 433 14.88 -22.72 -27.09
C ARG A 433 16.34 -23.04 -26.81
N ASN A 434 17.08 -23.34 -27.87
CA ASN A 434 18.56 -23.40 -27.89
C ASN A 434 19.17 -24.22 -26.73
N ASN A 435 18.53 -25.33 -26.35
CA ASN A 435 18.94 -26.21 -25.25
C ASN A 435 19.02 -25.55 -23.87
N TRP A 436 18.47 -24.34 -23.72
CA TRP A 436 18.74 -23.52 -22.56
C TRP A 436 18.30 -24.19 -21.27
N PHE A 437 17.13 -24.82 -21.24
CA PHE A 437 16.65 -25.54 -20.05
C PHE A 437 17.64 -26.60 -19.55
N PHE A 438 18.29 -27.35 -20.46
CA PHE A 438 19.28 -28.35 -20.04
C PHE A 438 20.55 -27.68 -19.52
N LEU A 439 21.02 -26.62 -20.18
CA LEU A 439 22.17 -25.84 -19.70
C LEU A 439 21.89 -25.23 -18.32
N PHE A 440 20.67 -24.75 -18.10
CA PHE A 440 20.21 -24.26 -16.81
C PHE A 440 20.22 -25.38 -15.74
N VAL A 441 19.64 -26.55 -16.03
CA VAL A 441 19.64 -27.69 -15.09
C VAL A 441 21.07 -28.14 -14.78
N ASP A 442 21.95 -28.20 -15.77
CA ASP A 442 23.35 -28.59 -15.59
C ASP A 442 24.10 -27.53 -14.75
N ALA A 443 23.88 -26.23 -15.00
CA ALA A 443 24.44 -25.15 -14.19
C ALA A 443 23.96 -25.20 -12.72
N MET A 444 22.68 -25.50 -12.48
CA MET A 444 22.15 -25.65 -11.12
C MET A 444 22.79 -26.84 -10.39
N LYS A 445 22.99 -27.97 -11.09
CA LYS A 445 23.70 -29.14 -10.54
C LYS A 445 25.16 -28.83 -10.22
N GLU A 446 25.85 -28.12 -11.11
CA GLU A 446 27.24 -27.71 -10.91
C GLU A 446 27.38 -26.78 -9.69
N MET A 447 26.46 -25.84 -9.54
CA MET A 447 26.38 -24.95 -8.37
C MET A 447 25.85 -25.66 -7.10
N LYS A 448 25.45 -26.93 -7.20
CA LYS A 448 24.81 -27.72 -6.12
C LYS A 448 23.56 -27.07 -5.55
N VAL A 449 22.81 -26.35 -6.40
CA VAL A 449 21.56 -25.69 -6.03
C VAL A 449 20.38 -26.60 -6.39
N PRO A 450 19.62 -27.12 -5.41
CA PRO A 450 18.43 -27.88 -5.69
C PRO A 450 17.35 -26.99 -6.31
N VAL A 451 16.69 -27.52 -7.34
CA VAL A 451 15.59 -26.85 -8.04
C VAL A 451 14.29 -27.58 -7.73
N PHE A 452 13.29 -26.84 -7.26
CA PHE A 452 11.98 -27.36 -6.89
C PHE A 452 10.88 -26.71 -7.74
N GLY A 453 9.68 -27.29 -7.72
CA GLY A 453 8.50 -26.71 -8.35
C GLY A 453 8.15 -27.26 -9.74
N PHE A 454 8.94 -28.18 -10.29
CA PHE A 454 8.65 -28.81 -11.61
C PHE A 454 7.26 -29.45 -11.68
N GLU A 455 6.81 -30.08 -10.60
CA GLU A 455 5.52 -30.79 -10.53
C GLU A 455 4.31 -29.84 -10.48
N ALA A 456 4.50 -28.61 -10.01
CA ALA A 456 3.44 -27.62 -9.86
C ALA A 456 3.17 -26.83 -11.16
N LEU A 457 4.01 -27.00 -12.18
CA LEU A 457 3.85 -26.35 -13.48
C LEU A 457 2.68 -26.99 -14.22
N LYS A 458 1.85 -26.17 -14.88
CA LYS A 458 0.67 -26.61 -15.62
C LYS A 458 0.94 -26.66 -17.11
N ASN A 459 1.29 -25.52 -17.69
CA ASN A 459 1.57 -25.41 -19.12
C ASN A 459 3.01 -25.80 -19.45
N PHE A 460 3.92 -25.67 -18.49
CA PHE A 460 5.36 -25.88 -18.69
C PHE A 460 5.89 -27.12 -17.95
N ARG A 461 5.20 -28.25 -18.07
CA ARG A 461 5.66 -29.50 -17.45
C ARG A 461 6.83 -30.06 -18.23
N PHE A 462 8.07 -29.85 -17.79
CA PHE A 462 9.26 -30.27 -18.52
C PHE A 462 9.68 -31.69 -18.17
N ASN A 463 10.10 -32.45 -19.18
CA ASN A 463 10.88 -33.67 -18.97
C ASN A 463 12.38 -33.31 -18.95
N THR A 464 13.08 -33.69 -17.87
CA THR A 464 14.52 -33.41 -17.70
C THR A 464 15.42 -34.43 -18.39
N ALA A 465 14.86 -35.50 -18.96
CA ALA A 465 15.61 -36.50 -19.72
C ALA A 465 15.95 -35.99 -21.12
N ARG A 466 17.17 -36.29 -21.58
CA ARG A 466 17.60 -36.03 -22.96
C ARG A 466 17.06 -37.14 -23.88
N PRO A 467 16.74 -36.85 -25.16
CA PRO A 467 16.21 -37.86 -26.07
C PRO A 467 17.26 -38.91 -26.42
N THR A 468 16.90 -40.18 -26.29
CA THR A 468 17.64 -41.32 -26.84
C THR A 468 16.96 -41.84 -28.09
N THR A 469 17.72 -42.10 -29.16
CA THR A 469 17.17 -42.51 -30.46
C THR A 469 17.81 -43.79 -30.94
N HIS A 470 16.99 -44.80 -31.21
CA HIS A 470 17.39 -46.08 -31.78
C HIS A 470 16.80 -46.20 -33.18
N ILE A 471 17.64 -46.53 -34.17
CA ILE A 471 17.25 -46.66 -35.58
C ILE A 471 17.57 -48.08 -36.03
N HIS A 472 16.56 -48.80 -36.49
CA HIS A 472 16.69 -50.11 -37.12
C HIS A 472 16.36 -50.00 -38.60
N VAL A 473 17.32 -50.27 -39.47
CA VAL A 473 17.16 -50.16 -40.93
C VAL A 473 16.93 -51.54 -41.54
N SER A 474 15.96 -51.63 -42.43
CA SER A 474 15.70 -52.79 -43.28
C SER A 474 15.68 -52.37 -44.75
N SER A 475 16.33 -53.14 -45.62
CA SER A 475 16.49 -52.82 -47.04
C SER A 475 15.46 -53.53 -47.91
N GLY A 476 14.79 -52.79 -48.78
CA GLY A 476 14.03 -53.29 -49.93
C GLY A 476 14.80 -53.14 -51.25
N LEU A 477 14.15 -53.44 -52.39
CA LEU A 477 14.75 -53.35 -53.73
C LEU A 477 15.02 -51.90 -54.17
N ASP A 478 14.08 -50.98 -53.91
CA ASP A 478 14.13 -49.56 -54.30
C ASP A 478 13.94 -48.56 -53.14
N TRP A 479 13.78 -49.05 -51.90
CA TRP A 479 13.56 -48.23 -50.71
C TRP A 479 14.18 -48.83 -49.45
N PHE A 480 14.37 -48.00 -48.42
CA PHE A 480 14.75 -48.43 -47.08
C PHE A 480 13.60 -48.14 -46.10
N ASP A 481 13.28 -49.11 -45.26
CA ASP A 481 12.36 -48.93 -44.13
C ASP A 481 13.19 -48.80 -42.85
N ALA A 482 13.17 -47.60 -42.25
CA ALA A 482 13.82 -47.30 -40.98
C ALA A 482 12.76 -47.27 -39.87
N LYS A 483 12.85 -48.20 -38.92
CA LYS A 483 12.09 -48.14 -37.68
C LYS A 483 12.84 -47.26 -36.69
N VAL A 484 12.20 -46.18 -36.24
CA VAL A 484 12.84 -45.20 -35.35
C VAL A 484 12.10 -45.16 -34.03
N GLU A 485 12.83 -45.39 -32.94
CA GLU A 485 12.31 -45.33 -31.57
C GLU A 485 13.01 -44.18 -30.84
N ILE A 486 12.22 -43.23 -30.33
CA ILE A 486 12.72 -42.06 -29.59
C ILE A 486 12.12 -42.11 -28.19
N GLU A 487 12.97 -42.05 -27.19
CA GLU A 487 12.59 -42.14 -25.79
C GLU A 487 13.15 -40.97 -24.99
N PHE A 488 12.35 -40.46 -24.05
CA PHE A 488 12.69 -39.43 -23.07
C PHE A 488 12.59 -40.03 -21.67
N GLY A 489 13.65 -40.70 -21.24
CA GLY A 489 13.63 -41.48 -20.01
C GLY A 489 12.74 -42.72 -20.17
N LYS A 490 11.53 -42.69 -19.61
CA LYS A 490 10.55 -43.79 -19.71
C LYS A 490 9.48 -43.56 -20.78
N GLU A 491 9.35 -42.33 -21.26
CA GLU A 491 8.30 -41.93 -22.18
C GLU A 491 8.77 -42.11 -23.64
N ARG A 492 7.89 -42.62 -24.50
CA ARG A 492 8.15 -42.80 -25.93
C ARG A 492 7.40 -41.76 -26.72
N VAL A 493 7.99 -41.29 -27.82
CA VAL A 493 7.34 -40.34 -28.73
C VAL A 493 7.25 -40.90 -30.15
N GLY A 494 6.09 -40.70 -30.77
CA GLY A 494 5.83 -41.13 -32.14
C GLY A 494 6.47 -40.21 -33.18
N ILE A 495 6.68 -40.75 -34.38
CA ILE A 495 7.30 -40.01 -35.48
C ILE A 495 6.42 -38.85 -35.97
N ALA A 496 5.09 -39.00 -35.89
CA ALA A 496 4.15 -37.94 -36.27
C ALA A 496 4.34 -36.67 -35.43
N ASP A 497 4.51 -36.80 -34.12
CA ASP A 497 4.64 -35.67 -33.22
C ASP A 497 5.98 -34.96 -33.40
N ILE A 498 7.06 -35.71 -33.63
CA ILE A 498 8.36 -35.15 -34.01
C ILE A 498 8.29 -34.41 -35.34
N LYS A 499 7.67 -35.00 -36.37
CA LYS A 499 7.48 -34.32 -37.66
C LYS A 499 6.67 -33.04 -37.52
N LYS A 500 5.60 -33.06 -36.71
CA LYS A 500 4.77 -31.89 -36.42
C LYS A 500 5.59 -30.79 -35.74
N ALA A 501 6.39 -31.14 -34.73
CA ALA A 501 7.29 -30.20 -34.06
C ALA A 501 8.31 -29.59 -35.03
N LEU A 502 8.97 -30.42 -35.84
CA LEU A 502 9.94 -29.97 -36.85
C LEU A 502 9.31 -29.07 -37.93
N ALA A 503 8.10 -29.39 -38.39
CA ALA A 503 7.35 -28.56 -39.34
C ALA A 503 6.98 -27.19 -38.74
N GLY A 504 6.60 -27.17 -37.47
CA GLY A 504 6.35 -25.95 -36.68
C GLY A 504 7.60 -25.19 -36.25
N LYS A 505 8.81 -25.67 -36.61
CA LYS A 505 10.10 -25.15 -36.13
C LYS A 505 10.19 -25.10 -34.59
N GLN A 506 9.52 -26.05 -33.93
CA GLN A 506 9.54 -26.19 -32.48
C GLN A 506 10.72 -27.07 -32.05
N SER A 507 11.40 -26.67 -30.98
CA SER A 507 12.51 -27.40 -30.34
C SER A 507 12.03 -28.33 -29.22
N PHE A 508 10.75 -28.69 -29.21
CA PHE A 508 10.15 -29.55 -28.18
C PHE A 508 8.96 -30.33 -28.74
N VAL A 509 8.58 -31.39 -28.04
CA VAL A 509 7.44 -32.27 -28.37
C VAL A 509 6.68 -32.63 -27.10
N GLN A 510 5.36 -32.78 -27.19
CA GLN A 510 4.54 -33.23 -26.06
C GLN A 510 4.60 -34.76 -25.95
N LEU A 511 4.86 -35.26 -24.74
CA LEU A 511 4.97 -36.69 -24.41
C LEU A 511 3.62 -37.24 -23.92
N GLY A 512 3.52 -38.57 -23.84
CA GLY A 512 2.28 -39.28 -23.47
C GLY A 512 1.76 -38.94 -22.08
N ASP A 513 2.65 -38.62 -21.14
CA ASP A 513 2.33 -38.17 -19.77
C ASP A 513 1.93 -36.68 -19.66
N GLY A 514 1.91 -35.98 -20.79
CA GLY A 514 1.59 -34.56 -20.91
C GLY A 514 2.78 -33.63 -20.64
N THR A 515 3.98 -34.14 -20.39
CA THR A 515 5.20 -33.33 -20.27
C THR A 515 5.76 -32.93 -21.64
N LEU A 516 6.66 -31.95 -21.66
CA LEU A 516 7.35 -31.45 -22.84
C LEU A 516 8.77 -32.02 -22.87
N GLY A 517 9.06 -32.83 -23.88
CA GLY A 517 10.41 -33.31 -24.21
C GLY A 517 11.13 -32.29 -25.09
N ILE A 518 12.26 -31.76 -24.63
CA ILE A 518 13.06 -30.79 -25.38
C ILE A 518 13.98 -31.54 -26.35
N LEU A 519 14.00 -31.11 -27.62
CA LEU A 519 14.83 -31.65 -28.69
C LEU A 519 16.12 -30.83 -28.80
N PRO A 520 17.29 -31.35 -28.38
CA PRO A 520 18.49 -30.55 -28.38
C PRO A 520 18.98 -30.19 -29.79
N ASP A 521 19.64 -29.05 -29.96
CA ASP A 521 20.18 -28.61 -31.26
C ASP A 521 21.10 -29.64 -31.92
N GLU A 522 21.90 -30.37 -31.15
CA GLU A 522 22.75 -31.45 -31.66
C GLU A 522 21.92 -32.62 -32.20
N TRP A 523 20.83 -32.95 -31.49
CA TRP A 523 19.89 -33.98 -31.91
C TRP A 523 19.15 -33.54 -33.19
N LEU A 524 18.70 -32.28 -33.25
CA LEU A 524 18.07 -31.69 -34.42
C LEU A 524 19.01 -31.70 -35.63
N LYS A 525 20.28 -31.30 -35.45
CA LYS A 525 21.28 -31.34 -36.53
C LYS A 525 21.48 -32.76 -37.06
N LYS A 526 21.51 -33.76 -36.16
CA LYS A 526 21.76 -35.16 -36.53
C LYS A 526 20.56 -35.82 -37.22
N TYR A 527 19.34 -35.61 -36.72
CA TYR A 527 18.18 -36.40 -37.14
C TYR A 527 17.08 -35.61 -37.87
N ALA A 528 17.07 -34.28 -37.87
CA ALA A 528 15.98 -33.52 -38.48
C ALA A 528 15.86 -33.76 -40.00
N LEU A 529 16.97 -34.03 -40.69
CA LEU A 529 16.94 -34.35 -42.12
C LEU A 529 16.20 -35.67 -42.36
N LEU A 530 16.50 -36.72 -41.59
CA LEU A 530 15.85 -38.03 -41.64
C LEU A 530 14.32 -37.90 -41.55
N PHE A 531 13.84 -37.11 -40.59
CA PHE A 531 12.40 -36.89 -40.40
C PHE A 531 11.76 -35.99 -41.46
N LYS A 532 12.53 -35.12 -42.12
CA LYS A 532 12.02 -34.28 -43.22
C LYS A 532 11.87 -35.05 -44.53
N VAL A 533 12.81 -35.95 -44.84
CA VAL A 533 12.81 -36.69 -46.12
C VAL A 533 12.08 -38.04 -46.05
N GLY A 534 12.01 -38.66 -44.87
CA GLY A 534 11.33 -39.94 -44.71
C GLY A 534 9.81 -39.79 -44.73
N ASP A 535 9.11 -40.61 -45.50
CA ASP A 535 7.64 -40.65 -45.51
C ASP A 535 7.11 -41.71 -44.52
N GLY A 536 6.05 -41.38 -43.77
CA GLY A 536 5.52 -42.26 -42.70
C GLY A 536 4.88 -41.51 -41.53
N ARG A 537 3.90 -42.14 -40.87
CA ARG A 537 3.04 -41.53 -39.81
C ARG A 537 3.12 -42.18 -38.43
N THR A 538 3.59 -43.42 -38.30
CA THR A 538 3.67 -44.14 -37.00
C THR A 538 5.11 -44.34 -36.57
N ASP A 539 5.70 -45.52 -36.79
CA ASP A 539 7.01 -45.89 -36.24
C ASP A 539 8.02 -46.29 -37.33
N LYS A 540 7.60 -46.21 -38.59
CA LYS A 540 8.40 -46.55 -39.76
C LYS A 540 8.52 -45.32 -40.67
N LEU A 541 9.74 -44.97 -41.00
CA LEU A 541 10.08 -44.03 -42.06
C LEU A 541 10.52 -44.81 -43.28
N ARG A 542 9.89 -44.52 -44.42
CA ARG A 542 10.32 -45.02 -45.72
C ARG A 542 11.15 -43.95 -46.42
N LEU A 543 12.36 -44.32 -46.81
CA LEU A 543 13.30 -43.45 -47.50
C LEU A 543 13.60 -43.99 -48.91
N SER A 544 13.68 -43.08 -49.87
CA SER A 544 14.18 -43.40 -51.22
C SER A 544 15.67 -43.73 -51.18
N LYS A 545 16.12 -44.62 -52.07
CA LYS A 545 17.53 -45.06 -52.19
C LYS A 545 18.52 -43.90 -52.37
N TYR A 546 18.08 -42.77 -52.92
CA TYR A 546 18.87 -41.55 -53.09
C TYR A 546 19.16 -40.79 -51.78
N HIS A 547 18.52 -41.15 -50.66
CA HIS A 547 18.69 -40.52 -49.35
C HIS A 547 19.43 -41.41 -48.33
N MET A 548 20.14 -42.45 -48.78
CA MET A 548 20.86 -43.38 -47.90
C MET A 548 21.91 -42.69 -47.01
N SER A 549 22.50 -41.58 -47.46
CA SER A 549 23.49 -40.80 -46.70
C SER A 549 22.91 -39.99 -45.54
N VAL A 550 21.59 -40.00 -45.35
CA VAL A 550 20.87 -39.28 -44.29
C VAL A 550 20.73 -40.10 -42.99
N ILE A 551 20.88 -41.43 -43.10
CA ILE A 551 20.89 -42.38 -41.98
C ILE A 551 22.33 -42.51 -41.47
#